data_AF-A0A804QHL7-F1
#
_entry.id   AF-A0A804QHL7-F1
#
_cell.length_a   1.000
_cell.length_b   1.000
_cell.length_c   1.000
_cell.angle_alpha   90.00
_cell.angle_beta   90.00
_cell.angle_gamma   90.00
#
_symmetry.space_group_name_H-M   'P 1'
#
loop_
_entity.id
_entity.type
_entity.pdbx_description
1 polymer ?
#
loop_
_entity_poly.entity_id
_entity_poly.type
_entity_poly.pdbx_seq_one_letter_code
_entity_poly.pdbx_strand_id
1 'polypeptide(L)'
;MVKAVAVLAGTDVKGTIFFSQEGDGPTTVTGSISGLKPGLHGFHVHALGDTTNGCMSTGPHFNPVGKEHGAPEDEDRHAGDLGNVTAGEDGVVNVNITDSQVSDTHFLQLAL
;
A
#
# COMPACT_ATOMS: atom_id res chain seq x y z
N MET A 1 8.10 -18.05 -3.14
CA MET A 1 7.48 -17.31 -2.04
C MET A 1 8.44 -16.29 -1.42
N VAL A 2 8.28 -15.02 -1.75
CA VAL A 2 8.86 -13.91 -0.98
C VAL A 2 7.77 -13.34 -0.08
N LYS A 3 8.17 -12.79 1.08
CA LYS A 3 7.27 -12.13 2.03
C LYS A 3 7.87 -10.84 2.53
N ALA A 4 7.03 -9.84 2.73
CA ALA A 4 7.39 -8.60 3.40
C ALA A 4 6.29 -8.16 4.36
N VAL A 5 6.66 -7.28 5.29
CA VAL A 5 5.72 -6.68 6.24
C VAL A 5 6.00 -5.18 6.35
N ALA A 6 4.94 -4.38 6.27
CA ALA A 6 4.96 -2.96 6.56
C ALA A 6 4.17 -2.70 7.84
N VAL A 7 4.81 -2.04 8.81
CA VAL A 7 4.16 -1.58 10.03
C VAL A 7 3.87 -0.09 9.88
N LEU A 8 2.59 0.26 9.90
CA LEU A 8 2.13 1.64 9.80
C LEU A 8 2.03 2.22 11.20
N ALA A 9 2.78 3.29 11.45
CA ALA A 9 2.89 3.93 12.76
C ALA A 9 2.65 5.44 12.63
N GLY A 10 1.38 5.83 12.55
CA GLY A 10 0.93 7.22 12.71
C GLY A 10 0.46 7.51 14.14
N THR A 11 0.09 8.76 14.40
CA THR A 11 -0.43 9.20 15.71
C THR A 11 -1.75 8.51 16.05
N ASP A 12 -2.71 8.53 15.12
CA ASP A 12 -4.04 7.93 15.30
C ASP A 12 -4.21 6.65 14.49
N VAL A 13 -3.62 6.61 13.29
CA VAL A 13 -3.73 5.52 12.33
C VAL A 13 -2.56 4.56 12.49
N LYS A 14 -2.85 3.27 12.66
CA LYS A 14 -1.84 2.22 12.80
C LYS A 14 -2.29 0.93 12.14
N GLY A 15 -1.34 0.12 11.70
CA GLY A 15 -1.66 -1.12 11.04
C GLY A 15 -0.46 -2.00 10.77
N THR A 16 -0.72 -3.20 10.30
CA THR A 16 0.30 -4.13 9.82
C THR A 16 -0.20 -4.74 8.53
N ILE A 17 0.60 -4.59 7.48
CA ILE A 17 0.30 -5.07 6.14
C ILE A 17 1.38 -6.06 5.73
N PHE A 18 0.94 -7.19 5.21
CA PHE A 18 1.75 -8.30 4.74
C PHE A 18 1.66 -8.36 3.22
N PHE A 19 2.81 -8.58 2.60
CA PHE A 19 2.93 -8.85 1.18
C PHE A 19 3.45 -10.27 1.01
N SER A 20 2.88 -11.00 0.05
CA SER A 20 3.40 -12.30 -0.36
C SER A 20 3.22 -12.51 -1.85
N GLN A 21 4.27 -13.00 -2.52
CA GLN A 21 4.25 -13.29 -3.95
C GLN A 21 4.90 -14.66 -4.21
N GLU A 22 4.35 -15.39 -5.17
CA GLU A 22 4.87 -16.69 -5.61
C GLU A 22 5.51 -16.59 -6.99
N GLY A 23 6.83 -16.73 -7.05
CA GLY A 23 7.59 -16.56 -8.29
C GLY A 23 7.32 -15.18 -8.87
N ASP A 24 7.03 -15.12 -10.16
CA ASP A 24 6.66 -13.88 -10.87
C ASP A 24 5.13 -13.68 -10.93
N GLY A 25 4.37 -14.38 -10.08
CA GLY A 25 2.90 -14.27 -10.01
C GLY A 25 2.42 -12.98 -9.35
N PRO A 26 1.10 -12.75 -9.20
CA PRO A 26 0.58 -11.58 -8.52
C PRO A 26 0.98 -11.52 -7.04
N THR A 27 1.10 -10.32 -6.50
CA THR A 27 1.34 -10.06 -5.08
C THR A 27 0.02 -10.02 -4.33
N THR A 28 -0.09 -10.81 -3.26
CA THR A 28 -1.19 -10.71 -2.30
C THR A 28 -0.81 -9.76 -1.17
N VAL A 29 -1.67 -8.77 -0.92
CA VAL A 29 -1.54 -7.76 0.12
C VAL A 29 -2.65 -7.96 1.15
N THR A 30 -2.28 -8.26 2.39
CA THR A 30 -3.24 -8.53 3.47
C THR A 30 -2.90 -7.79 4.73
N GLY A 31 -3.85 -7.60 5.64
CA GLY A 31 -3.55 -7.09 6.97
C GLY A 31 -4.68 -6.29 7.57
N SER A 32 -4.37 -5.49 8.58
CA SER A 32 -5.35 -4.66 9.25
C SER A 32 -4.81 -3.28 9.55
N ILE A 33 -5.68 -2.29 9.40
CA ILE A 33 -5.45 -0.88 9.69
C ILE A 33 -6.58 -0.42 10.62
N SER A 34 -6.24 0.37 11.63
CA SER A 34 -7.18 0.90 12.61
C SER A 34 -6.96 2.39 12.84
N GLY A 35 -7.99 3.06 13.34
CA GLY A 35 -7.96 4.49 13.65
C GLY A 35 -8.31 5.38 12.45
N LEU A 36 -8.82 4.80 11.36
CA LEU A 36 -9.31 5.54 10.21
C LEU A 36 -10.68 6.16 10.50
N LYS A 37 -10.97 7.29 9.85
CA LYS A 37 -12.36 7.80 9.80
C LYS A 37 -13.20 6.89 8.90
N PRO A 38 -14.52 6.75 9.11
CA PRO A 38 -15.36 5.97 8.21
C PRO A 38 -15.31 6.51 6.77
N GLY A 39 -15.26 5.62 5.78
CA GLY A 39 -15.22 5.97 4.36
C GLY A 39 -14.05 5.35 3.58
N LEU A 40 -13.84 5.85 2.36
CA LEU A 40 -12.78 5.42 1.45
C LEU A 40 -11.47 6.14 1.78
N HIS A 41 -10.36 5.39 1.81
CA HIS A 41 -9.00 5.90 1.98
C HIS A 41 -8.11 5.34 0.89
N GLY A 42 -7.30 6.20 0.28
CA GLY A 42 -6.31 5.79 -0.70
C GLY A 42 -5.26 4.87 -0.07
N PHE A 43 -4.75 3.95 -0.85
CA PHE A 43 -3.79 2.97 -0.39
C PHE A 43 -2.66 2.86 -1.41
N HIS A 44 -1.45 3.26 -1.03
CA HIS A 44 -0.35 3.38 -1.98
C HIS A 44 1.00 2.93 -1.40
N VAL A 45 1.83 2.35 -2.26
CA VAL A 45 3.25 2.15 -2.00
C VAL A 45 4.01 3.39 -2.45
N HIS A 46 4.88 3.94 -1.61
CA HIS A 46 5.69 5.12 -1.92
C HIS A 46 7.10 4.74 -2.36
N ALA A 47 7.79 5.66 -3.03
CA ALA A 47 9.11 5.40 -3.60
C ALA A 47 10.21 5.19 -2.55
N LEU A 48 10.06 5.75 -1.34
CA LEU A 48 11.10 5.75 -0.31
C LEU A 48 10.57 5.25 1.03
N GLY A 49 11.43 4.53 1.76
CA GLY A 49 11.21 4.14 3.15
C GLY A 49 11.64 5.19 4.19
N ASP A 50 11.91 6.41 3.76
CA ASP A 50 12.37 7.48 4.64
C ASP A 50 11.20 8.04 5.48
N THR A 51 11.28 7.82 6.79
CA THR A 51 10.30 8.28 7.78
C THR A 51 10.87 9.34 8.71
N THR A 52 12.02 9.93 8.39
CA THR A 52 12.67 10.97 9.21
C THR A 52 11.83 12.23 9.36
N ASN A 53 10.90 12.49 8.42
CA ASN A 53 9.88 13.53 8.52
C ASN A 53 8.46 12.95 8.40
N GLY A 54 8.23 11.79 9.03
CA GLY A 54 6.96 11.06 8.93
C GLY A 54 6.65 10.65 7.49
N CYS A 55 5.37 10.68 7.10
CA CYS A 55 4.95 10.33 5.73
C CYS A 55 5.36 11.38 4.68
N MET A 56 5.85 12.56 5.09
CA MET A 56 6.24 13.61 4.13
C MET A 56 7.56 13.29 3.41
N SER A 57 8.39 12.43 3.99
CA SER A 57 9.69 12.03 3.44
C SER A 57 9.64 10.74 2.60
N THR A 58 8.49 10.07 2.49
CA THR A 58 8.37 8.81 1.72
C THR A 58 8.39 9.03 0.21
N GLY A 59 8.34 10.28 -0.25
CA GLY A 59 8.41 10.62 -1.68
C GLY A 59 7.08 10.38 -2.42
N PRO A 60 7.10 10.34 -3.76
CA PRO A 60 5.90 10.13 -4.58
C PRO A 60 5.44 8.66 -4.53
N HIS A 61 4.30 8.37 -5.19
CA HIS A 61 3.87 7.00 -5.43
C HIS A 61 4.97 6.22 -6.16
N PHE A 62 5.10 4.94 -5.82
CA PHE A 62 6.07 4.07 -6.45
C PHE A 62 5.72 3.86 -7.94
N ASN A 63 6.56 4.42 -8.82
CA ASN A 63 6.34 4.46 -10.26
C ASN A 63 7.65 4.18 -11.03
N PRO A 64 8.11 2.92 -11.06
CA PRO A 64 9.39 2.58 -11.70
C PRO A 64 9.36 2.68 -13.23
N VAL A 65 8.17 2.68 -13.83
CA VAL A 65 7.95 2.66 -15.28
C VAL A 65 7.46 4.00 -15.85
N GLY A 66 7.28 5.03 -15.01
CA GLY A 66 6.93 6.38 -15.44
C GLY A 66 5.52 6.52 -16.03
N LYS A 67 4.55 5.77 -15.50
CA LYS A 67 3.13 5.83 -15.88
C LYS A 67 2.39 6.99 -15.19
N GLU A 68 1.18 7.28 -15.62
CA GLU A 68 0.29 8.21 -14.90
C GLU A 68 -0.39 7.52 -13.70
N HIS A 69 -1.05 8.28 -12.83
CA HIS A 69 -1.86 7.72 -11.74
C HIS A 69 -3.13 7.06 -12.28
N GLY A 70 -3.54 5.92 -11.72
CA GLY A 70 -4.72 5.18 -12.18
C GLY A 70 -5.36 4.29 -11.12
N ALA A 71 -6.50 3.68 -11.47
CA ALA A 71 -7.15 2.67 -10.64
C ALA A 71 -6.40 1.32 -10.74
N PRO A 72 -6.49 0.42 -9.74
CA PRO A 72 -5.73 -0.85 -9.74
C PRO A 72 -5.92 -1.73 -10.99
N GLU A 73 -7.07 -1.61 -11.64
CA GLU A 73 -7.46 -2.35 -12.83
C GLU A 73 -6.91 -1.74 -14.13
N ASP A 74 -6.43 -0.50 -14.08
CA ASP A 74 -5.86 0.18 -15.24
C ASP A 74 -4.48 -0.38 -15.59
N GLU A 75 -4.24 -0.60 -16.88
CA GLU A 75 -2.90 -0.93 -17.37
C GLU A 75 -1.94 0.26 -17.19
N ASP A 76 -2.44 1.49 -17.38
CA ASP A 76 -1.70 2.72 -17.16
C ASP A 76 -1.99 3.29 -15.76
N ARG A 77 -1.12 2.94 -14.81
CA ARG A 77 -1.16 3.40 -13.41
C ARG A 77 0.23 3.37 -12.80
N HIS A 78 0.44 4.05 -11.67
CA HIS A 78 1.64 3.79 -10.89
C HIS A 78 1.61 2.36 -10.34
N ALA A 79 2.75 1.69 -10.32
CA ALA A 79 2.85 0.35 -9.75
C ALA A 79 2.38 0.32 -8.29
N GLY A 80 2.62 1.40 -7.54
CA GLY A 80 2.18 1.56 -6.15
C GLY A 80 0.71 1.91 -5.94
N ASP A 81 -0.09 2.12 -7.00
CA ASP A 81 -1.50 2.47 -6.86
C ASP A 81 -2.35 1.23 -6.54
N LEU A 82 -2.78 1.08 -5.28
CA LEU A 82 -3.58 -0.07 -4.82
C LEU A 82 -5.07 0.30 -4.61
N GLY A 83 -5.47 1.48 -5.05
CA GLY A 83 -6.86 1.95 -5.01
C GLY A 83 -7.27 2.40 -3.63
N ASN A 84 -8.50 2.06 -3.23
CA ASN A 84 -9.07 2.46 -1.94
C ASN A 84 -9.36 1.26 -1.04
N VAL A 85 -9.18 1.48 0.26
CA VAL A 85 -9.72 0.63 1.32
C VAL A 85 -10.87 1.34 2.03
N THR A 86 -11.85 0.58 2.52
CA THR A 86 -13.06 1.14 3.13
C THR A 86 -13.09 0.85 4.63
N ALA A 87 -13.01 1.91 5.44
CA ALA A 87 -13.16 1.82 6.89
C ALA A 87 -14.64 1.94 7.29
N GLY A 88 -15.09 1.06 8.18
CA GLY A 88 -16.41 1.11 8.79
C GLY A 88 -16.50 2.15 9.91
N GLU A 89 -17.62 2.14 10.65
CA GLU A 89 -17.82 3.01 11.83
C GLU A 89 -16.85 2.71 12.98
N ASP A 90 -16.30 1.49 13.02
CA ASP A 90 -15.26 1.07 13.96
C ASP A 90 -13.86 1.61 13.60
N GLY A 91 -13.71 2.23 12.43
CA GLY A 91 -12.45 2.79 11.94
C GLY A 91 -11.40 1.73 11.62
N VAL A 92 -11.83 0.48 11.38
CA VAL A 92 -10.96 -0.65 11.05
C VAL A 92 -11.16 -1.06 9.59
N VAL A 93 -10.05 -1.43 8.95
CA VAL A 93 -9.99 -2.03 7.62
C VAL A 93 -9.28 -3.37 7.73
N ASN A 94 -9.85 -4.40 7.13
CA ASN A 94 -9.13 -5.64 6.83
C ASN A 94 -8.77 -5.66 5.34
N VAL A 95 -7.49 -5.52 5.05
CA VAL A 95 -6.97 -5.48 3.68
C VAL A 95 -6.87 -6.90 3.13
N ASN A 96 -7.35 -7.09 1.91
CA ASN A 96 -7.15 -8.30 1.12
C ASN A 96 -7.20 -7.93 -0.37
N ILE A 97 -6.05 -7.65 -0.95
CA ILE A 97 -5.86 -7.20 -2.34
C ILE A 97 -4.95 -8.18 -3.05
N THR A 98 -5.20 -8.42 -4.33
CA THR A 98 -4.25 -9.12 -5.22
C THR A 98 -3.90 -8.17 -6.34
N ASP A 99 -2.61 -7.89 -6.51
CA ASP A 99 -2.10 -6.89 -7.46
C ASP A 99 -1.03 -7.49 -8.39
N SER A 100 -1.06 -7.14 -9.67
CA SER A 100 -0.13 -7.66 -10.69
C SER A 100 1.02 -6.70 -11.01
N GLN A 101 1.00 -5.45 -10.54
CA GLN A 101 2.02 -4.44 -10.83
C GLN A 101 2.93 -4.14 -9.63
N VAL A 102 2.48 -4.38 -8.40
CA VAL A 102 3.35 -4.43 -7.22
C VAL A 102 4.14 -5.74 -7.22
N SER A 103 5.47 -5.66 -7.17
CA SER A 103 6.37 -6.84 -7.16
C SER A 103 7.40 -6.82 -6.03
N ASP A 104 7.91 -8.02 -5.73
CA ASP A 104 8.83 -8.38 -4.65
C ASP A 104 10.12 -7.57 -4.56
N THR A 105 10.51 -6.92 -5.66
CA THR A 105 11.77 -6.19 -5.76
C THR A 105 11.71 -4.81 -5.10
N HIS A 106 10.53 -4.35 -4.65
CA HIS A 106 10.33 -2.95 -4.28
C HIS A 106 9.47 -2.74 -3.02
N PHE A 107 9.51 -3.67 -2.05
CA PHE A 107 8.81 -3.51 -0.77
C PHE A 107 9.43 -2.40 0.10
N LEU A 108 9.19 -1.15 -0.25
CA LEU A 108 9.51 0.03 0.55
C LEU A 108 8.21 0.80 0.85
N GLN A 109 8.08 1.18 2.11
CA GLN A 109 6.93 1.72 2.84
C GLN A 109 5.63 2.03 2.07
N LEU A 110 4.57 1.47 2.60
CA LEU A 110 3.18 1.80 2.34
C LEU A 110 2.79 3.08 3.11
N ALA A 111 2.06 4.00 2.46
CA ALA A 111 1.42 5.14 3.11
C ALA A 111 -0.10 5.06 2.92
N LEU A 112 -0.83 5.37 4.00
CA LEU A 112 -2.27 5.68 3.99
C LEU A 112 -2.46 7.19 3.86
#